data_AF-A0A2G6MTR1-F1
#
_entry.id   AF-A0A2G6MTR1-F1
#
_cell.length_a   1.000
_cell.length_b   1.000
_cell.length_c   1.000
_cell.angle_alpha   90.00
_cell.angle_beta   90.00
_cell.angle_gamma   90.00
#
_symmetry.space_group_name_H-M   'P 1'
#
loop_
_entity.id
_entity.type
_entity.pdbx_description
1 polymer ?
#
loop_
_entity_poly.entity_id
_entity_poly.type
_entity_poly.pdbx_seq_one_letter_code
_entity_poly.pdbx_strand_id
1 'polypeptide(L)'
;MIYPEENRDNREQKSVKAQNIKRLASLERSKGDVMDEIIRDAQKRDPEHKRQWVVLLDEALHLWDLVDQHLKGVGYVGILDIIHIVEYLYIIGNALYRKNEAVKLKKWVYKMLVDILEGRVVSMTDKWCRGNITSSIRLY
;
A
#
# COMPACT_ATOMS: atom_id res chain seq x y z
N MET A 1 6.01 -12.49 0.19
CA MET A 1 7.16 -11.72 -0.30
C MET A 1 8.43 -12.49 0.01
N ILE A 2 9.08 -13.03 -1.02
CA ILE A 2 10.25 -13.92 -0.90
C ILE A 2 11.51 -13.05 -0.80
N TYR A 3 12.39 -13.33 0.15
CA TYR A 3 13.74 -12.78 0.16
C TYR A 3 14.54 -13.45 -0.96
N PRO A 4 15.02 -12.71 -1.98
CA PRO A 4 15.62 -13.34 -3.14
C PRO A 4 17.08 -13.69 -2.82
N GLU A 5 17.27 -14.79 -2.11
CA GLU A 5 18.50 -15.59 -2.20
C GLU A 5 18.16 -17.06 -2.52
N GLU A 6 16.88 -17.48 -2.47
CA GLU A 6 16.45 -18.80 -2.90
C GLU A 6 15.64 -18.73 -4.19
N ASN A 7 16.37 -18.95 -5.29
CA ASN A 7 15.87 -19.15 -6.63
C ASN A 7 14.97 -20.40 -6.66
N ARG A 8 13.66 -20.24 -6.89
CA ARG A 8 12.71 -21.36 -7.02
C ARG A 8 11.96 -21.28 -8.33
N ASP A 9 12.21 -22.32 -9.14
CA ASP A 9 11.47 -22.87 -10.27
C ASP A 9 10.73 -21.89 -11.20
N ASN A 10 11.33 -21.72 -12.38
CA ASN A 10 10.80 -20.98 -13.51
C ASN A 10 9.70 -21.79 -14.22
N ARG A 11 8.52 -21.92 -13.60
CA ARG A 11 7.33 -22.36 -14.34
C ARG A 11 6.77 -21.14 -15.06
N GLU A 12 6.70 -21.18 -16.39
CA GLU A 12 6.05 -20.14 -17.21
C GLU A 12 4.56 -20.04 -16.86
N GLN A 13 4.28 -19.28 -15.82
CA GLN A 13 2.92 -18.97 -15.39
C GLN A 13 2.42 -17.87 -16.31
N LYS A 14 1.45 -18.20 -17.18
CA LYS A 14 0.79 -17.22 -18.05
C LYS A 14 0.31 -16.05 -17.20
N SER A 15 0.91 -14.88 -17.37
CA SER A 15 0.60 -13.70 -16.57
C SER A 15 -0.85 -13.28 -16.82
N VAL A 16 -1.67 -13.21 -15.77
CA VAL A 16 -2.98 -12.56 -15.85
C VAL A 16 -2.72 -11.07 -16.10
N LYS A 17 -3.16 -10.55 -17.25
CA LYS A 17 -3.05 -9.13 -17.57
C LYS A 17 -4.40 -8.46 -17.38
N ALA A 18 -4.40 -7.33 -16.67
CA ALA A 18 -5.57 -6.49 -16.58
C ALA A 18 -5.98 -5.99 -17.97
N GLN A 19 -7.27 -6.03 -18.26
CA GLN A 19 -7.87 -5.56 -19.51
C GLN A 19 -8.86 -4.43 -19.22
N ASN A 20 -9.14 -3.60 -20.22
CA ASN A 20 -10.08 -2.47 -20.10
C ASN A 20 -9.75 -1.49 -18.96
N ILE A 21 -8.47 -1.24 -18.71
CA ILE A 21 -8.01 -0.32 -17.66
C ILE A 21 -8.45 1.10 -18.02
N LYS A 22 -9.25 1.72 -17.15
CA LYS A 22 -9.53 3.15 -17.21
C LYS A 22 -8.64 3.88 -16.22
N ARG A 23 -8.05 5.00 -16.65
CA ARG A 23 -7.22 5.87 -15.82
C ARG A 23 -7.86 7.24 -15.77
N LEU A 24 -7.93 7.81 -14.58
CA LEU A 24 -8.49 9.13 -14.33
C LEU A 24 -7.49 9.92 -13.49
N ALA A 25 -7.29 11.19 -13.85
CA ALA A 25 -6.47 12.14 -13.12
C ALA A 25 -7.04 13.54 -13.36
N SER A 26 -7.04 14.39 -12.34
CA SER A 26 -7.46 15.77 -12.46
C SER A 26 -6.68 16.66 -11.50
N LEU A 27 -6.35 17.87 -11.95
CA LEU A 27 -5.78 18.95 -11.13
C LEU A 27 -6.82 20.01 -10.74
N GLU A 28 -7.93 20.07 -11.48
CA GLU A 28 -8.98 21.08 -11.31
C GLU A 28 -10.15 20.55 -10.48
N ARG A 29 -10.51 19.27 -10.67
CA ARG A 29 -11.65 18.64 -9.98
C ARG A 29 -11.25 18.18 -8.59
N SER A 30 -12.22 18.16 -7.69
CA SER A 30 -12.00 17.62 -6.35
C SER A 30 -11.80 16.09 -6.39
N LYS A 31 -11.18 15.55 -5.33
CA LYS A 31 -11.05 14.09 -5.16
C LYS A 31 -12.40 13.38 -5.14
N GLY A 32 -13.41 14.01 -4.52
CA GLY A 32 -14.78 13.55 -4.51
C GLY A 32 -15.32 13.40 -5.93
N ASP A 33 -15.23 14.44 -6.76
CA ASP A 33 -15.73 14.41 -8.14
C ASP A 33 -15.08 13.32 -9.01
N VAL A 34 -13.79 13.05 -8.78
CA VAL A 34 -13.05 12.00 -9.48
C VAL A 34 -13.48 10.62 -8.97
N MET A 35 -13.62 10.44 -7.66
CA MET A 35 -14.14 9.20 -7.04
C MET A 35 -15.53 8.85 -7.58
N ASP A 36 -16.39 9.85 -7.67
CA ASP A 36 -17.74 9.78 -8.22
C ASP A 36 -17.75 9.21 -9.65
N GLU A 37 -16.80 9.66 -10.48
CA GLU A 37 -16.65 9.15 -11.84
C GLU A 37 -16.11 7.73 -11.89
N ILE A 38 -15.15 7.39 -11.01
CA ILE A 38 -14.62 6.03 -10.87
C ILE A 38 -15.76 5.07 -10.53
N ILE A 39 -16.62 5.44 -9.57
CA ILE A 39 -17.73 4.60 -9.12
C ILE A 39 -18.80 4.48 -10.20
N ARG A 40 -19.15 5.58 -10.89
CA ARG A 40 -20.06 5.51 -12.05
C ARG A 40 -19.53 4.57 -13.15
N ASP A 41 -18.22 4.57 -13.40
CA ASP A 41 -17.60 3.65 -14.37
C ASP A 41 -17.66 2.19 -13.88
N ALA A 42 -17.40 1.96 -12.60
CA ALA A 42 -17.49 0.64 -11.98
C ALA A 42 -18.92 0.08 -12.03
N GLN A 43 -19.93 0.90 -11.67
CA GLN A 43 -21.35 0.53 -11.75
C GLN A 43 -21.77 0.18 -13.19
N LYS A 44 -21.32 0.95 -14.19
CA LYS A 44 -21.61 0.64 -15.61
C LYS A 44 -21.03 -0.70 -16.05
N ARG A 45 -19.89 -1.11 -15.47
CA ARG A 45 -19.22 -2.39 -15.79
C ARG A 45 -19.82 -3.58 -15.07
N ASP A 46 -20.44 -3.36 -13.92
CA ASP A 46 -21.10 -4.39 -13.12
C ASP A 46 -22.47 -3.92 -12.58
N PRO A 47 -23.47 -3.68 -13.46
CA PRO A 47 -24.75 -3.10 -13.05
C PRO A 47 -25.55 -3.98 -12.09
N GLU A 48 -25.32 -5.29 -12.15
CA GLU A 48 -25.99 -6.29 -11.31
C GLU A 48 -25.18 -6.64 -10.05
N HIS A 49 -24.04 -5.96 -9.80
CA HIS A 49 -23.16 -6.21 -8.66
C HIS A 49 -22.79 -7.70 -8.47
N LYS A 50 -22.54 -8.40 -9.59
CA LYS A 50 -22.21 -9.83 -9.59
C LYS A 50 -20.74 -10.10 -9.25
N ARG A 51 -19.89 -9.08 -9.30
CA ARG A 51 -18.45 -9.21 -9.04
C ARG A 51 -18.12 -8.60 -7.69
N GLN A 52 -17.13 -9.18 -7.01
CA GLN A 52 -16.58 -8.56 -5.81
C GLN A 52 -15.74 -7.35 -6.21
N TRP A 53 -16.08 -6.19 -5.65
CA TRP A 53 -15.30 -4.97 -5.87
C TRP A 53 -14.10 -4.97 -4.95
N VAL A 54 -12.95 -4.56 -5.48
CA VAL A 54 -11.70 -4.45 -4.74
C VAL A 54 -11.22 -3.02 -4.87
N VAL A 55 -10.99 -2.38 -3.73
CA VAL A 55 -10.49 -1.01 -3.63
C VAL A 55 -9.10 -1.06 -3.04
N LEU A 56 -8.10 -0.57 -3.79
CA LEU A 56 -6.73 -0.44 -3.34
C LEU A 56 -6.43 1.05 -3.14
N LEU A 57 -6.13 1.46 -1.92
CA LEU A 57 -5.82 2.85 -1.57
C LEU A 57 -4.63 2.92 -0.62
N ASP A 58 -3.94 4.06 -0.63
CA ASP A 58 -2.91 4.40 0.38
C ASP A 58 -3.52 4.67 1.77
N GLU A 59 -2.69 5.06 2.74
CA GLU A 59 -3.12 5.32 4.12
C GLU A 59 -3.87 6.64 4.32
N ALA A 60 -4.15 7.41 3.26
CA ALA A 60 -4.78 8.71 3.43
C ALA A 60 -6.23 8.55 3.91
N LEU A 61 -6.46 8.73 5.21
CA LEU A 61 -7.76 8.45 5.88
C LEU A 61 -8.96 9.10 5.17
N HIS A 62 -8.79 10.33 4.69
CA HIS A 62 -9.84 11.04 3.95
C HIS A 62 -10.28 10.32 2.66
N LEU A 63 -9.40 9.54 2.02
CA LEU A 63 -9.77 8.73 0.84
C LEU A 63 -10.64 7.55 1.24
N TRP A 64 -10.36 6.92 2.38
CA TRP A 64 -11.20 5.85 2.92
C TRP A 64 -12.58 6.38 3.31
N ASP A 65 -12.65 7.54 3.97
CA ASP A 65 -13.92 8.20 4.28
C ASP A 65 -14.71 8.51 3.00
N LEU A 66 -14.05 8.98 1.94
CA LEU A 66 -14.69 9.21 0.64
C LEU A 66 -15.22 7.91 0.04
N VAL A 67 -14.44 6.83 0.05
CA VAL A 67 -14.90 5.52 -0.45
C VAL A 67 -16.11 5.03 0.32
N ASP A 68 -16.09 5.07 1.65
CA ASP A 68 -17.20 4.61 2.47
C ASP A 68 -18.49 5.40 2.24
N GLN A 69 -18.35 6.73 2.06
CA GLN A 69 -19.49 7.59 1.73
C GLN A 69 -20.09 7.26 0.37
N HIS A 70 -19.27 7.02 -0.65
CA HIS A 70 -19.74 6.85 -2.02
C HIS A 70 -20.11 5.39 -2.36
N LEU A 71 -19.52 4.40 -1.69
CA LEU A 71 -19.84 2.98 -1.85
C LEU A 71 -20.87 2.48 -0.82
N LYS A 72 -21.57 3.37 -0.13
CA LYS A 72 -22.58 2.99 0.84
C LYS A 72 -23.63 2.06 0.20
N GLY A 73 -23.71 0.82 0.69
CA GLY A 73 -24.62 -0.21 0.17
C GLY A 73 -24.04 -1.10 -0.94
N VAL A 74 -22.80 -0.85 -1.38
CA VAL A 74 -22.05 -1.71 -2.29
C VAL A 74 -21.01 -2.50 -1.49
N GLY A 75 -21.04 -3.83 -1.60
CA GLY A 75 -20.03 -4.67 -0.96
C GLY A 75 -18.67 -4.55 -1.66
N TYR A 76 -17.62 -4.21 -0.91
CA TYR A 76 -16.27 -4.13 -1.43
C TYR A 76 -15.24 -4.68 -0.43
N VAL A 77 -14.06 -5.05 -0.94
CA VAL A 77 -12.87 -5.37 -0.13
C VAL A 77 -11.85 -4.26 -0.28
N GLY A 78 -11.53 -3.60 0.83
CA GLY A 78 -10.45 -2.63 0.92
C GLY A 78 -9.10 -3.32 1.10
N ILE A 79 -8.11 -2.88 0.33
CA ILE A 79 -6.71 -3.28 0.44
C ILE A 79 -5.88 -2.01 0.61
N LEU A 80 -4.99 -2.00 1.60
CA LEU A 80 -4.03 -0.93 1.80
C LEU A 80 -2.84 -1.07 0.85
N ASP A 81 -2.41 0.02 0.22
CA ASP A 81 -1.25 0.03 -0.66
C ASP A 81 0.05 -0.10 0.14
N ILE A 82 0.56 -1.32 0.15
CA ILE A 82 1.80 -1.68 0.84
C ILE A 82 3.04 -1.09 0.16
N ILE A 83 2.97 -0.72 -1.13
CA ILE A 83 4.12 -0.15 -1.85
C ILE A 83 4.49 1.19 -1.23
N HIS A 84 3.50 2.02 -0.88
CA HIS A 84 3.73 3.29 -0.22
C HIS A 84 4.41 3.13 1.15
N ILE A 85 3.98 2.14 1.93
CA ILE A 85 4.62 1.79 3.21
C ILE A 85 6.09 1.38 3.00
N VAL A 86 6.38 0.60 1.96
CA VAL A 86 7.76 0.21 1.65
C VAL A 86 8.63 1.42 1.34
N GLU A 87 8.11 2.42 0.61
CA GLU A 87 8.82 3.67 0.33
C GLU A 87 9.17 4.42 1.63
N TYR A 88 8.23 4.54 2.56
CA TYR A 88 8.50 5.11 3.89
C TYR A 88 9.59 4.35 4.65
N LEU A 89 9.53 3.01 4.64
CA LEU A 89 10.56 2.19 5.27
C LEU A 89 11.94 2.47 4.65
N TYR A 90 12.02 2.66 3.34
CA TYR A 90 13.28 3.05 2.70
C TYR A 90 13.73 4.46 3.10
N ILE A 91 12.84 5.44 3.21
CA ILE A 91 13.17 6.78 3.70
C ILE A 91 13.80 6.69 5.10
N ILE A 92 13.16 5.95 6.00
CA ILE A 92 13.64 5.80 7.38
C ILE A 92 14.94 5.00 7.41
N GLY A 93 14.98 3.86 6.72
CA GLY A 93 16.17 3.03 6.68
C GLY A 93 17.38 3.77 6.13
N ASN A 94 17.22 4.64 5.12
CA ASN A 94 18.30 5.48 4.60
C ASN A 94 18.80 6.52 5.63
N ALA A 95 17.98 6.91 6.61
CA ALA A 95 18.42 7.74 7.73
C ALA A 95 19.17 6.93 8.80
N LEU A 96 18.92 5.61 8.90
CA LEU A 96 19.53 4.73 9.91
C LEU A 96 20.84 4.08 9.46
N TYR A 97 20.98 3.81 8.16
CA TYR A 97 22.11 3.05 7.61
C TYR A 97 22.95 3.92 6.67
N ARG A 98 24.27 3.73 6.68
CA ARG A 98 25.17 4.44 5.75
C ARG A 98 25.03 3.89 4.34
N LYS A 99 25.43 4.68 3.33
CA LYS A 99 25.35 4.29 1.90
C LYS A 99 26.06 2.96 1.58
N ASN A 100 27.12 2.61 2.30
CA ASN A 100 27.84 1.35 2.13
C ASN A 100 27.18 0.14 2.82
N GLU A 101 26.05 0.32 3.50
CA GLU A 101 25.33 -0.71 4.25
C GLU A 101 24.03 -1.17 3.57
N ALA A 102 23.96 -1.10 2.24
CA ALA A 102 22.77 -1.40 1.45
C ALA A 102 22.15 -2.78 1.74
N VAL A 103 22.97 -3.81 2.02
CA VAL A 103 22.48 -5.15 2.37
C VAL A 103 21.76 -5.15 3.72
N LYS A 104 22.30 -4.43 4.71
CA LYS A 104 21.68 -4.31 6.04
C LYS A 104 20.38 -3.51 5.97
N LEU A 105 20.38 -2.42 5.20
CA LEU A 105 19.20 -1.60 4.90
C LEU A 105 18.06 -2.46 4.35
N LYS A 106 18.32 -3.23 3.28
CA LYS A 106 17.30 -4.10 2.69
C LYS A 106 16.75 -5.08 3.72
N LYS A 107 17.64 -5.81 4.42
CA LYS A 107 17.27 -6.75 5.52
C LYS A 107 16.38 -6.11 6.57
N TRP A 108 16.68 -4.87 6.93
CA TRP A 108 15.88 -4.12 7.89
C TRP A 108 14.50 -3.76 7.32
N VAL A 109 14.43 -3.20 6.11
CA VAL A 109 13.15 -2.85 5.44
C VAL A 109 12.23 -4.07 5.35
N TYR A 110 12.77 -5.22 4.97
CA TYR A 110 11.99 -6.46 4.92
C TYR A 110 11.42 -6.88 6.26
N LYS A 111 12.26 -6.87 7.29
CA LYS A 111 11.84 -7.27 8.62
C LYS A 111 10.72 -6.37 9.12
N MET A 112 10.85 -5.06 8.91
CA MET A 112 9.81 -4.10 9.27
C MET A 112 8.53 -4.33 8.47
N LEU A 113 8.63 -4.58 7.17
CA LEU A 113 7.47 -4.87 6.35
C LEU A 113 6.74 -6.13 6.81
N VAL A 114 7.46 -7.21 7.10
CA VAL A 114 6.88 -8.45 7.63
C VAL A 114 6.21 -8.21 8.98
N ASP A 115 6.86 -7.46 9.88
CA ASP A 115 6.27 -7.08 11.17
C ASP A 115 4.97 -6.27 11.00
N ILE A 116 4.92 -5.34 10.03
CA ILE A 116 3.71 -4.57 9.71
C ILE A 116 2.60 -5.48 9.16
N LEU A 117 2.91 -6.34 8.19
CA LEU A 117 1.94 -7.26 7.58
C LEU A 117 1.38 -8.27 8.59
N GLU A 118 2.14 -8.61 9.62
CA GLU A 118 1.70 -9.48 10.71
C GLU A 118 1.05 -8.73 11.89
N GLY A 119 0.81 -7.41 11.76
CA GLY A 119 0.16 -6.59 12.78
C GLY A 119 1.02 -6.33 14.02
N ARG A 120 2.33 -6.59 13.98
CA ARG A 120 3.27 -6.43 15.10
C ARG A 120 3.81 -5.01 15.27
N VAL A 121 3.00 -4.00 14.97
CA VAL A 121 3.40 -2.58 14.93
C VAL A 121 3.84 -2.06 16.31
N VAL A 122 3.20 -2.49 17.40
CA VAL A 122 3.57 -2.07 18.78
C VAL A 122 4.93 -2.63 19.21
N SER A 123 5.27 -3.85 18.77
CA SER A 123 6.59 -4.42 19.05
C SER A 123 7.71 -3.71 18.29
N MET A 124 7.36 -3.04 17.17
CA MET A 124 8.28 -2.24 16.38
C MET A 124 8.62 -0.95 17.12
N THR A 125 7.63 -0.18 17.57
CA THR A 125 7.86 1.06 18.34
C THR A 125 8.72 0.84 19.58
N ASP A 126 8.52 -0.27 20.29
CA ASP A 126 9.32 -0.64 21.46
C ASP A 126 10.78 -0.96 21.13
N LYS A 127 11.04 -1.65 20.00
CA LYS A 127 12.41 -1.90 19.53
C LYS A 127 13.10 -0.62 19.10
N TRP A 128 12.34 0.34 18.58
CA TRP A 128 12.84 1.64 18.14
C TRP A 128 13.20 2.54 19.33
N CYS A 129 12.38 2.55 20.39
CA CYS A 129 12.68 3.31 21.61
C CYS A 129 13.83 2.72 22.45
N ARG A 130 14.07 1.40 22.35
CA ARG A 130 15.13 0.71 23.12
C ARG A 130 16.47 0.60 22.39
N GLY A 131 16.50 0.79 21.08
CA GLY A 131 17.74 0.96 20.32
C GLY A 131 18.15 2.43 20.36
N ASN A 132 19.40 2.74 20.70
CA ASN A 132 19.97 4.10 20.76
C ASN A 132 19.92 4.85 19.41
N ILE A 133 18.72 5.25 18.97
CA ILE A 133 18.49 6.12 17.82
C ILE A 133 17.66 7.30 18.32
N THR A 134 18.31 8.16 19.10
CA THR A 134 17.81 9.51 19.37
C THR A 134 18.03 10.36 18.13
N SER A 135 17.13 10.22 17.16
CA SER A 135 16.94 11.20 16.09
C SER A 135 15.45 11.46 16.00
N SER A 136 15.04 12.64 16.47
CA SER A 136 13.65 13.10 16.48
C SER A 136 13.07 13.12 15.05
N ILE A 137 12.40 12.05 14.64
CA ILE A 137 11.59 12.02 13.43
C ILE A 137 10.24 12.62 13.79
N ARG A 138 10.04 13.88 13.43
CA ARG A 138 8.74 14.55 13.49
C ARG A 138 7.99 14.15 12.21
N LEU A 139 7.06 13.20 12.33
CA LEU A 139 6.09 12.94 11.28
C LEU A 139 5.08 14.11 11.30
N TYR A 140 4.87 14.73 10.14
CA TYR A 140 3.87 15.76 9.91
C TYR A 140 2.49 15.15 9.77
#